data_AF-A0A968H850-F1
#
_entry.id   AF-A0A968H850-F1
#
_cell.length_a   1.000
_cell.length_b   1.000
_cell.length_c   1.000
_cell.angle_alpha   90.00
_cell.angle_beta   90.00
_cell.angle_gamma   90.00
#
_symmetry.space_group_name_H-M   'P 1'
#
loop_
_entity.id
_entity.type
_entity.pdbx_description
1 polymer ?
#
loop_
_entity_poly.entity_id
_entity_poly.type
_entity_poly.pdbx_seq_one_letter_code
_entity_poly.pdbx_strand_id
1 'polypeptide(L)'
;MKSIAEARSHGGINTVAVAVVTVCLVLFSGHALATDISDNFDDNVKNKAIWGKDSIYGYGVLTEINNRLEYTVATPTAEDAAKRRLIASGPYHTDWQAQIDLYNNTNMTGNNQVNSFGIDLFHCEDSNDWLYAELYASTYGGPPTRKGFSLWFATNDVPAGGNDTGELAGTGLLTGAVQIAFNSTAKVISVSYKYSGGGWIPFGSFGVSLAGGGSIANGNWQMSDSHQFCMKVYGYSEHMAVGSGKMYGDNFAATGVVAPVTTRILQPNGGESVAAGNPAYPIMWEAPAAATKFKLKYSVDNGTTWQAVVPGFVTGTSYDWPVPIPTNNKKQCLVKVIGFNDSNVKVGADTSDAPFTIEVLKLSYPDGGEAFTSGEQPIITWASNIPPVDHVVLSYTLNNGLIWKKIDTTSDPLDDGSFTWTVPTLGNPKTKCKVKIVLKNAAGQTLGSDLSDAVFTINP
;
A
#
# COMPACT_ATOMS: atom_id res chain seq x y z
N MET A 1 -20.95 -66.25 -23.42
CA MET A 1 -21.54 -65.03 -24.02
C MET A 1 -20.38 -64.11 -24.43
N LYS A 2 -20.32 -63.78 -25.73
CA LYS A 2 -19.28 -63.02 -26.48
C LYS A 2 -18.97 -61.65 -25.81
N SER A 3 -17.75 -61.10 -25.62
CA SER A 3 -16.48 -60.93 -26.37
C SER A 3 -16.41 -59.74 -27.35
N ILE A 4 -15.23 -59.07 -27.40
CA ILE A 4 -14.62 -58.22 -28.46
C ILE A 4 -14.91 -56.71 -28.34
N ALA A 5 -14.08 -55.73 -28.73
CA ALA A 5 -12.63 -55.45 -28.85
C ALA A 5 -12.54 -54.11 -29.66
N GLU A 6 -11.44 -53.39 -29.48
CA GLU A 6 -10.77 -52.42 -30.39
C GLU A 6 -11.53 -51.78 -31.58
N ALA A 7 -11.44 -50.45 -31.65
CA ALA A 7 -11.30 -49.72 -32.91
C ALA A 7 -10.30 -48.57 -32.74
N ARG A 8 -9.10 -48.75 -33.30
CA ARG A 8 -8.23 -47.64 -33.73
C ARG A 8 -8.67 -47.22 -35.13
N SER A 9 -8.89 -45.93 -35.36
CA SER A 9 -8.71 -45.35 -36.71
C SER A 9 -8.20 -43.91 -36.60
N HIS A 10 -6.89 -43.80 -36.86
CA HIS A 10 -6.20 -42.80 -37.67
C HIS A 10 -6.90 -41.47 -38.03
N GLY A 11 -6.17 -40.38 -37.79
CA GLY A 11 -6.10 -39.24 -38.72
C GLY A 11 -6.48 -37.89 -38.11
N GLY A 12 -5.51 -36.98 -38.00
CA GLY A 12 -5.77 -35.55 -37.87
C GLY A 12 -4.99 -34.84 -36.78
N ILE A 13 -3.76 -34.45 -37.11
CA ILE A 13 -3.06 -33.35 -36.45
C ILE A 13 -3.96 -32.11 -36.58
N ASN A 14 -4.26 -31.42 -35.49
CA ASN A 14 -4.54 -29.98 -35.48
C ASN A 14 -4.32 -29.40 -34.08
N THR A 15 -3.25 -28.62 -33.99
CA THR A 15 -3.14 -27.40 -33.19
C THR A 15 -3.35 -27.53 -31.67
N VAL A 16 -2.26 -27.74 -30.93
CA VAL A 16 -2.20 -27.36 -29.52
C VAL A 16 -2.19 -25.84 -29.46
N ALA A 17 -3.36 -25.24 -29.35
CA ALA A 17 -3.47 -23.89 -28.82
C ALA A 17 -3.03 -23.97 -27.36
N VAL A 18 -1.84 -23.43 -27.06
CA VAL A 18 -1.43 -23.13 -25.70
C VAL A 18 -2.38 -22.04 -25.21
N ALA A 19 -3.49 -22.44 -24.62
CA ALA A 19 -4.29 -21.57 -23.79
C ALA A 19 -3.42 -21.21 -22.59
N VAL A 20 -2.75 -20.06 -22.67
CA VAL A 20 -2.27 -19.36 -21.49
C VAL A 20 -3.51 -19.03 -20.68
N VAL A 21 -3.89 -19.94 -19.79
CA VAL A 21 -4.84 -19.66 -18.73
C VAL A 21 -4.09 -18.72 -17.80
N THR A 22 -4.17 -17.43 -18.08
CA THR A 22 -3.91 -16.40 -17.09
C THR A 22 -4.90 -16.68 -15.98
N VAL A 23 -4.41 -17.28 -14.90
CA VAL A 23 -5.14 -17.37 -13.64
C VAL A 23 -5.30 -15.91 -13.18
N CYS A 24 -6.39 -15.27 -13.60
CA CYS A 24 -6.95 -14.15 -12.87
C CYS A 24 -7.36 -14.74 -11.53
N LEU A 25 -6.42 -14.72 -10.58
CA LEU A 25 -6.74 -14.81 -9.17
C LEU A 25 -7.55 -13.55 -8.87
N VAL A 26 -8.85 -13.64 -9.06
CA VAL A 26 -9.77 -12.59 -8.67
C VAL A 26 -9.83 -12.63 -7.14
N LEU A 27 -8.90 -11.91 -6.49
CA LEU A 27 -9.00 -11.58 -5.07
C LEU A 27 -10.09 -10.53 -4.91
N PHE A 28 -11.36 -10.96 -4.98
CA PHE A 28 -12.47 -10.17 -4.47
C PHE A 28 -12.48 -10.25 -2.96
N SER A 29 -11.65 -9.43 -2.33
CA SER A 29 -11.98 -8.74 -1.07
C SER A 29 -10.82 -7.82 -0.72
N GLY A 30 -10.94 -6.52 -1.02
CA GLY A 30 -9.99 -5.48 -0.64
C GLY A 30 -9.98 -5.19 0.87
N HIS A 31 -10.09 -6.22 1.71
CA HIS A 31 -9.92 -6.08 3.15
C HIS A 31 -8.42 -6.16 3.44
N ALA A 32 -7.86 -5.08 3.97
CA ALA A 32 -6.52 -5.10 4.52
C ALA A 32 -6.41 -6.25 5.53
N LEU A 33 -5.38 -7.08 5.38
CA LEU A 33 -5.15 -8.21 6.29
C LEU A 33 -4.87 -7.68 7.70
N ALA A 34 -5.44 -8.35 8.70
CA ALA A 34 -5.10 -8.11 10.09
C ALA A 34 -3.59 -8.26 10.28
N THR A 35 -2.99 -7.34 11.01
CA THR A 35 -1.56 -7.31 11.33
C THR A 35 -1.36 -7.04 12.81
N ASP A 36 -0.26 -7.56 13.32
CA ASP A 36 0.24 -7.21 14.63
C ASP A 36 1.26 -6.08 14.48
N ILE A 37 1.16 -5.07 15.33
CA ILE A 37 2.02 -3.89 15.34
C ILE A 37 2.55 -3.71 16.75
N SER A 38 3.86 -3.51 16.89
CA SER A 38 4.48 -3.20 18.16
C SER A 38 5.52 -2.10 18.00
N ASP A 39 5.67 -1.28 19.03
CA ASP A 39 6.72 -0.29 19.15
C ASP A 39 7.21 -0.25 20.61
N ASN A 40 8.49 -0.54 20.81
CA ASN A 40 9.19 -0.52 22.09
C ASN A 40 9.92 0.81 22.33
N PHE A 41 9.82 1.77 21.41
CA PHE A 41 10.35 3.13 21.54
C PHE A 41 11.84 3.22 21.93
N ASP A 42 12.67 2.27 21.48
CA ASP A 42 14.08 2.13 21.87
C ASP A 42 15.12 2.62 20.87
N ASP A 43 14.68 3.18 19.75
CA ASP A 43 15.55 3.69 18.68
C ASP A 43 15.73 5.22 18.70
N ASN A 44 15.00 5.93 19.58
CA ASN A 44 14.91 7.39 19.66
C ASN A 44 14.44 8.05 18.35
N VAL A 45 13.71 7.31 17.50
CA VAL A 45 13.25 7.78 16.20
C VAL A 45 11.80 7.39 16.01
N LYS A 46 10.93 8.40 15.92
CA LYS A 46 9.54 8.18 15.59
C LYS A 46 9.38 7.34 14.31
N ASN A 47 8.90 6.12 14.47
CA ASN A 47 8.63 5.22 13.36
C ASN A 47 7.42 5.71 12.56
N LYS A 48 7.67 6.34 11.41
CA LYS A 48 6.62 6.90 10.53
C LYS A 48 5.79 5.85 9.79
N ALA A 49 6.18 4.57 9.85
CA ALA A 49 5.34 3.48 9.34
C ALA A 49 4.27 3.07 10.37
N ILE A 50 4.51 3.31 11.66
CA ILE A 50 3.60 2.98 12.77
C ILE A 50 2.80 4.23 13.20
N TRP A 51 3.45 5.39 13.28
CA TRP A 51 2.87 6.59 13.89
C TRP A 51 2.71 7.76 12.91
N GLY A 52 1.48 8.28 12.85
CA GLY A 52 1.10 9.49 12.11
C GLY A 52 1.53 10.77 12.82
N LYS A 53 1.05 11.93 12.36
CA LYS A 53 1.44 13.24 12.93
C LYS A 53 1.00 13.40 14.39
N ASP A 54 1.81 14.08 15.21
CA ASP A 54 1.43 14.44 16.57
C ASP A 54 0.42 15.60 16.56
N SER A 55 -0.60 15.51 17.42
CA SER A 55 -1.58 16.56 17.69
C SER A 55 -1.27 17.18 19.04
N ILE A 56 -1.06 18.50 19.07
CA ILE A 56 -0.59 19.22 20.25
C ILE A 56 -1.66 20.22 20.70
N TYR A 57 -1.92 20.26 22.00
CA TYR A 57 -2.69 21.29 22.69
C TYR A 57 -1.80 21.89 23.79
N GLY A 58 -1.76 23.21 23.91
CA GLY A 58 -0.81 23.88 24.80
C GLY A 58 0.66 23.61 24.40
N TYR A 59 1.50 23.29 25.38
CA TYR A 59 2.95 23.10 25.23
C TYR A 59 3.44 21.68 25.55
N GLY A 60 2.55 20.70 25.53
CA GLY A 60 2.91 19.28 25.66
C GLY A 60 3.77 18.78 24.49
N VAL A 61 4.72 17.89 24.79
CA VAL A 61 5.62 17.29 23.79
C VAL A 61 5.76 15.80 24.04
N LEU A 62 5.65 14.99 22.99
CA LEU A 62 6.00 13.57 22.99
C LEU A 62 7.36 13.36 22.32
N THR A 63 8.32 12.77 23.01
CA THR A 63 9.67 12.52 22.48
C THR A 63 10.10 11.09 22.77
N GLU A 64 10.53 10.36 21.74
CA GLU A 64 11.16 9.05 21.91
C GLU A 64 12.61 9.28 22.31
N ILE A 65 12.91 8.98 23.57
CA ILE A 65 14.22 9.20 24.14
C ILE A 65 14.45 8.23 25.30
N ASN A 66 15.67 7.71 25.44
CA ASN A 66 16.08 6.84 26.54
C ASN A 66 15.24 5.55 26.65
N ASN A 67 14.87 4.96 25.51
CA ASN A 67 14.10 3.72 25.41
C ASN A 67 12.69 3.83 26.01
N ARG A 68 11.95 4.84 25.56
CA ARG A 68 10.56 5.15 25.97
C ARG A 68 10.03 6.34 25.17
N LEU A 69 8.70 6.50 25.20
CA LEU A 69 8.02 7.69 24.71
C LEU A 69 7.70 8.64 25.87
N GLU A 70 8.55 9.66 26.08
CA GLU A 70 8.37 10.65 27.15
C GLU A 70 7.35 11.73 26.79
N TYR A 71 6.51 12.09 27.77
CA TYR A 71 5.72 13.32 27.72
C TYR A 71 6.35 14.38 28.62
N THR A 72 6.53 15.59 28.08
CA THR A 72 7.10 16.72 28.83
C THR A 72 6.34 18.02 28.60
N VAL A 73 6.38 18.88 29.62
CA VAL A 73 5.87 20.26 29.60
C VAL A 73 6.84 21.12 30.37
N ALA A 74 7.54 22.03 29.68
CA ALA A 74 8.50 22.94 30.31
C ALA A 74 7.81 24.17 30.93
N THR A 75 6.84 24.73 30.21
CA THR A 75 6.09 25.93 30.62
C THR A 75 4.60 25.61 30.55
N PRO A 76 3.96 25.23 31.66
CA PRO A 76 2.58 24.74 31.62
C PRO A 76 1.56 25.83 31.34
N THR A 77 0.47 25.44 30.67
CA THR A 77 -0.73 26.25 30.50
C THR A 77 -1.85 25.75 31.43
N ALA A 78 -3.10 26.09 31.12
CA ALA A 78 -4.24 25.51 31.84
C ALA A 78 -4.33 24.01 31.58
N GLU A 79 -4.21 23.60 30.32
CA GLU A 79 -4.16 22.20 29.91
C GLU A 79 -3.14 22.04 28.79
N ASP A 80 -2.31 21.02 28.90
CA ASP A 80 -1.29 20.68 27.91
C ASP A 80 -1.48 19.22 27.49
N ALA A 81 -1.40 18.94 26.20
CA ALA A 81 -1.55 17.59 25.67
C ALA A 81 -0.68 17.39 24.43
N ALA A 82 -0.18 16.17 24.28
CA ALA A 82 0.43 15.72 23.05
C ALA A 82 -0.06 14.31 22.77
N LYS A 83 -0.64 14.11 21.59
CA LYS A 83 -1.21 12.83 21.16
C LYS A 83 -0.54 12.35 19.87
N ARG A 84 -0.12 11.09 19.82
CA ARG A 84 0.50 10.45 18.66
C ARG A 84 -0.44 9.38 18.10
N ARG A 85 -0.93 9.59 16.88
CA ARG A 85 -1.92 8.73 16.20
C ARG A 85 -1.26 7.48 15.64
N LEU A 86 -1.73 6.29 16.00
CA LEU A 86 -1.38 5.04 15.32
C LEU A 86 -1.83 5.13 13.85
N ILE A 87 -1.05 4.67 12.89
CA ILE A 87 -1.47 4.69 11.48
C ILE A 87 -2.56 3.65 11.24
N ALA A 88 -2.38 2.46 11.80
CA ALA A 88 -3.39 1.41 11.82
C ALA A 88 -4.63 1.77 12.65
N SER A 89 -5.66 0.96 12.44
CA SER A 89 -6.98 1.09 13.06
C SER A 89 -7.55 -0.29 13.39
N GLY A 90 -8.43 -0.34 14.38
CA GLY A 90 -9.17 -1.56 14.72
C GLY A 90 -10.44 -1.67 13.88
N PRO A 91 -10.67 -2.73 13.08
CA PRO A 91 -11.92 -2.87 12.33
C PRO A 91 -13.14 -3.06 13.25
N TYR A 92 -14.31 -2.59 12.83
CA TYR A 92 -15.57 -2.83 13.57
C TYR A 92 -16.10 -4.28 13.44
N HIS A 93 -15.61 -5.01 12.45
CA HIS A 93 -16.10 -6.34 12.08
C HIS A 93 -15.14 -7.49 12.47
N THR A 94 -14.01 -7.19 13.11
CA THR A 94 -13.09 -8.20 13.66
C THR A 94 -12.64 -7.84 15.06
N ASP A 95 -12.24 -8.84 15.82
CA ASP A 95 -11.68 -8.64 17.16
C ASP A 95 -10.27 -8.05 17.05
N TRP A 96 -9.95 -7.13 17.94
CA TRP A 96 -8.62 -6.51 18.04
C TRP A 96 -8.35 -6.08 19.48
N GLN A 97 -7.08 -5.86 19.80
CA GLN A 97 -6.66 -5.32 21.09
C GLN A 97 -5.46 -4.38 20.93
N ALA A 98 -5.28 -3.47 21.87
CA ALA A 98 -4.11 -2.61 22.00
C ALA A 98 -3.74 -2.43 23.47
N GLN A 99 -2.44 -2.32 23.75
CA GLN A 99 -1.90 -2.14 25.10
C GLN A 99 -0.66 -1.27 25.09
N ILE A 100 -0.36 -0.68 26.25
CA ILE A 100 0.88 0.08 26.48
C ILE A 100 1.29 -0.01 27.95
N ASP A 101 2.58 -0.18 28.21
CA ASP A 101 3.16 -0.03 29.54
C ASP A 101 3.33 1.45 29.87
N LEU A 102 3.09 1.81 31.13
CA LEU A 102 2.98 3.19 31.58
C LEU A 102 3.85 3.42 32.81
N TYR A 103 4.44 4.60 32.89
CA TYR A 103 5.13 5.08 34.07
C TYR A 103 4.73 6.52 34.40
N ASN A 104 4.49 6.78 35.69
CA ASN A 104 4.21 8.10 36.21
C ASN A 104 4.79 8.32 37.61
N ASN A 105 5.92 9.03 37.67
CA ASN A 105 6.57 9.48 38.89
C ASN A 105 6.60 11.01 39.01
N THR A 106 5.53 11.65 38.55
CA THR A 106 5.31 13.08 38.82
C THR A 106 5.01 13.30 40.29
N ASN A 107 5.44 14.46 40.80
CA ASN A 107 5.23 14.91 42.17
C ASN A 107 4.51 16.26 42.11
N MET A 108 3.21 16.27 42.38
CA MET A 108 2.42 17.49 42.39
C MET A 108 2.42 18.12 43.78
N THR A 109 2.56 19.44 43.82
CA THR A 109 2.59 20.23 45.06
C THR A 109 1.49 21.29 45.11
N GLY A 110 0.84 21.58 43.98
CA GLY A 110 -0.27 22.51 43.88
C GLY A 110 -1.63 21.82 44.04
N ASN A 111 -2.66 22.61 44.31
CA ASN A 111 -4.05 22.15 44.29
C ASN A 111 -4.51 21.94 42.85
N ASN A 112 -5.38 20.95 42.63
CA ASN A 112 -6.05 20.71 41.34
C ASN A 112 -5.09 20.54 40.17
N GLN A 113 -3.96 19.86 40.40
CA GLN A 113 -3.07 19.42 39.33
C GLN A 113 -3.47 18.00 38.93
N VAL A 114 -3.40 17.71 37.64
CA VAL A 114 -3.56 16.34 37.11
C VAL A 114 -2.56 16.14 35.99
N ASN A 115 -2.08 14.91 35.84
CA ASN A 115 -1.36 14.47 34.66
C ASN A 115 -1.60 12.99 34.42
N SER A 116 -1.52 12.58 33.17
CA SER A 116 -1.76 11.20 32.77
C SER A 116 -1.05 10.84 31.48
N PHE A 117 -0.86 9.53 31.28
CA PHE A 117 -0.42 8.95 30.03
C PHE A 117 -1.25 7.69 29.74
N GLY A 118 -1.66 7.50 28.49
CA GLY A 118 -2.56 6.40 28.17
C GLY A 118 -2.85 6.21 26.68
N ILE A 119 -3.94 5.48 26.42
CA ILE A 119 -4.49 5.24 25.09
C ILE A 119 -5.83 5.97 24.97
N ASP A 120 -6.00 6.71 23.90
CA ASP A 120 -7.23 7.39 23.46
C ASP A 120 -7.77 6.64 22.23
N LEU A 121 -9.02 6.18 22.30
CA LEU A 121 -9.73 5.42 21.28
C LEU A 121 -10.94 6.22 20.82
N PHE A 122 -11.18 6.30 19.52
CA PHE A 122 -12.32 7.01 18.97
C PHE A 122 -12.81 6.41 17.65
N HIS A 123 -14.04 6.70 17.26
CA HIS A 123 -14.54 6.37 15.92
C HIS A 123 -13.79 7.22 14.87
N CYS A 124 -13.16 6.57 13.88
CA CYS A 124 -12.28 7.25 12.93
C CYS A 124 -12.97 8.38 12.15
N GLU A 125 -14.25 8.22 11.85
CA GLU A 125 -15.08 9.17 11.10
C GLU A 125 -15.85 10.16 11.99
N ASP A 126 -15.98 9.89 13.30
CA ASP A 126 -16.61 10.78 14.28
C ASP A 126 -15.84 10.79 15.61
N SER A 127 -14.94 11.76 15.76
CA SER A 127 -14.09 11.84 16.96
C SER A 127 -14.83 12.23 18.24
N ASN A 128 -16.12 12.55 18.17
CA ASN A 128 -16.95 12.83 19.36
C ASN A 128 -17.36 11.54 20.07
N ASP A 129 -17.26 10.39 19.41
CA ASP A 129 -17.39 9.08 20.02
C ASP A 129 -16.01 8.59 20.46
N TRP A 130 -15.75 8.65 21.76
CA TRP A 130 -14.41 8.41 22.31
C TRP A 130 -14.42 7.63 23.63
N LEU A 131 -13.28 6.99 23.91
CA LEU A 131 -12.93 6.35 25.16
C LEU A 131 -11.45 6.57 25.44
N TYR A 132 -11.05 6.71 26.70
CA TYR A 132 -9.64 6.62 27.08
C TYR A 132 -9.41 5.66 28.23
N ALA A 133 -8.18 5.18 28.34
CA ALA A 133 -7.68 4.43 29.48
C ALA A 133 -6.25 4.91 29.79
N GLU A 134 -5.98 5.26 31.05
CA GLU A 134 -4.74 5.96 31.41
C GLU A 134 -4.27 5.61 32.83
N LEU A 135 -2.96 5.81 33.06
CA LEU A 135 -2.36 5.91 34.39
C LEU A 135 -2.24 7.40 34.73
N TYR A 136 -2.92 7.83 35.79
CA TYR A 136 -2.96 9.22 36.20
C TYR A 136 -2.27 9.46 37.55
N ALA A 137 -1.90 10.71 37.76
CA ALA A 137 -1.56 11.25 39.06
C ALA A 137 -2.32 12.58 39.24
N SER A 138 -3.00 12.77 40.38
CA SER A 138 -3.83 13.97 40.62
C SER A 138 -3.84 14.45 42.08
N THR A 139 -3.89 15.78 42.27
CA THR A 139 -4.24 16.48 43.53
C THR A 139 -5.59 17.21 43.43
N TYR A 140 -6.48 16.74 42.55
CA TYR A 140 -7.83 17.29 42.43
C TYR A 140 -8.61 17.14 43.74
N GLY A 141 -9.05 18.26 44.33
CA GLY A 141 -9.58 18.29 45.69
C GLY A 141 -8.54 18.55 46.80
N GLY A 142 -7.30 18.88 46.41
CA GLY A 142 -6.19 19.22 47.29
C GLY A 142 -5.17 18.08 47.47
N PRO A 143 -3.96 18.37 47.98
CA PRO A 143 -2.98 17.36 48.34
C PRO A 143 -3.50 16.44 49.46
N PRO A 144 -3.04 15.18 49.55
CA PRO A 144 -1.87 14.59 48.88
C PRO A 144 -2.10 14.16 47.42
N THR A 145 -1.01 13.87 46.70
CA THR A 145 -1.06 13.29 45.34
C THR A 145 -1.62 11.88 45.39
N ARG A 146 -2.64 11.59 44.57
CA ARG A 146 -3.20 10.26 44.34
C ARG A 146 -2.77 9.72 42.99
N LYS A 147 -2.51 8.42 42.88
CA LYS A 147 -2.16 7.74 41.63
C LYS A 147 -3.03 6.50 41.44
N GLY A 148 -3.51 6.33 40.22
CA GLY A 148 -4.44 5.27 39.87
C GLY A 148 -4.63 5.15 38.38
N PHE A 149 -5.56 4.30 37.98
CA PHE A 149 -6.00 4.21 36.60
C PHE A 149 -7.37 4.87 36.46
N SER A 150 -7.59 5.51 35.33
CA SER A 150 -8.86 6.13 34.96
C SER A 150 -9.26 5.65 33.58
N LEU A 151 -10.57 5.47 33.39
CA LEU A 151 -11.16 5.29 32.08
C LEU A 151 -12.47 6.07 32.00
N TRP A 152 -12.77 6.58 30.81
CA TRP A 152 -14.03 7.26 30.50
C TRP A 152 -14.46 6.96 29.08
N PHE A 153 -15.76 7.00 28.87
CA PHE A 153 -16.44 6.70 27.62
C PHE A 153 -17.49 7.79 27.35
N ALA A 154 -17.54 8.25 26.11
CA ALA A 154 -18.47 9.26 25.64
C ALA A 154 -19.21 8.82 24.39
N THR A 155 -20.33 9.48 24.13
CA THR A 155 -21.08 9.38 22.87
C THR A 155 -21.49 10.77 22.47
N ASN A 156 -21.17 11.19 21.24
CA ASN A 156 -21.36 12.57 20.76
C ASN A 156 -20.78 13.62 21.73
N ASP A 157 -19.57 13.37 22.25
CA ASP A 157 -18.83 14.22 23.19
C ASP A 157 -19.53 14.44 24.54
N VAL A 158 -20.53 13.60 24.85
CA VAL A 158 -21.19 13.56 26.15
C VAL A 158 -20.67 12.36 26.93
N PRO A 159 -19.97 12.56 28.06
CA PRO A 159 -19.55 11.46 28.93
C PRO A 159 -20.75 10.62 29.36
N ALA A 160 -20.70 9.32 29.06
CA ALA A 160 -21.77 8.37 29.33
C ALA A 160 -21.43 7.40 30.47
N GLY A 161 -20.13 7.24 30.79
CA GLY A 161 -19.69 6.51 31.97
C GLY A 161 -18.18 6.40 32.06
N GLY A 162 -17.69 6.03 33.24
CA GLY A 162 -16.27 5.89 33.52
C GLY A 162 -16.03 5.05 34.77
N ASN A 163 -14.77 4.76 35.05
CA ASN A 163 -14.34 4.12 36.28
C ASN A 163 -12.95 4.64 36.66
N ASP A 164 -12.69 4.69 37.96
CA ASP A 164 -11.45 5.19 38.53
C ASP A 164 -11.06 4.27 39.69
N THR A 165 -9.81 3.83 39.73
CA THR A 165 -9.34 2.95 40.80
C THR A 165 -9.21 3.66 42.15
N GLY A 166 -9.25 4.99 42.15
CA GLY A 166 -8.77 5.84 43.23
C GLY A 166 -7.27 5.63 43.47
N GLU A 167 -6.81 6.09 44.63
CA GLU A 167 -5.47 5.77 45.11
C GLU A 167 -5.41 4.28 45.48
N LEU A 168 -4.54 3.54 44.79
CA LEU A 168 -4.21 2.17 45.16
C LEU A 168 -3.26 2.19 46.38
N ALA A 169 -3.83 2.42 47.57
CA ALA A 169 -3.09 2.64 48.80
C ALA A 169 -2.10 1.49 49.10
N GLY A 170 -0.90 1.86 49.56
CA GLY A 170 0.16 0.90 49.90
C GLY A 170 0.92 0.30 48.71
N THR A 171 0.55 0.61 47.47
CA THR A 171 1.24 0.06 46.29
C THR A 171 2.47 0.86 45.84
N GLY A 172 2.54 2.15 46.21
CA GLY A 172 3.55 3.06 45.67
C GLY A 172 3.50 3.14 44.14
N LEU A 173 2.31 3.04 43.55
CA LEU A 173 2.09 2.92 42.10
C LEU A 173 2.88 3.95 41.29
N LEU A 174 3.90 3.48 40.57
CA LEU A 174 4.63 4.25 39.57
C LEU A 174 4.48 3.66 38.17
N THR A 175 4.31 2.35 38.08
CA THR A 175 4.24 1.61 36.81
C THR A 175 2.95 0.83 36.69
N GLY A 176 2.52 0.63 35.45
CA GLY A 176 1.40 -0.21 35.12
C GLY A 176 1.26 -0.44 33.63
N ALA A 177 0.14 -0.98 33.20
CA ALA A 177 -0.27 -0.95 31.80
C ALA A 177 -1.78 -0.88 31.70
N VAL A 178 -2.25 -0.40 30.56
CA VAL A 178 -3.65 -0.47 30.15
C VAL A 178 -3.77 -1.31 28.89
N GLN A 179 -4.88 -2.01 28.75
CA GLN A 179 -5.26 -2.74 27.55
C GLN A 179 -6.71 -2.41 27.19
N ILE A 180 -6.94 -2.15 25.92
CA ILE A 180 -8.26 -1.96 25.32
C ILE A 180 -8.46 -3.10 24.31
N ALA A 181 -9.57 -3.82 24.38
CA ALA A 181 -9.92 -4.89 23.46
C ALA A 181 -11.34 -4.71 22.94
N PHE A 182 -11.58 -4.99 21.67
CA PHE A 182 -12.90 -4.94 21.05
C PHE A 182 -13.34 -6.34 20.64
N ASN A 183 -14.57 -6.69 21.03
CA ASN A 183 -15.25 -7.90 20.58
C ASN A 183 -16.28 -7.52 19.52
N SER A 184 -16.02 -7.93 18.28
CA SER A 184 -16.82 -7.63 17.11
C SER A 184 -18.16 -8.37 17.05
N THR A 185 -18.32 -9.46 17.80
CA THR A 185 -19.61 -10.17 17.89
C THR A 185 -20.54 -9.47 18.87
N ALA A 186 -20.04 -9.13 20.07
CA ALA A 186 -20.81 -8.44 21.10
C ALA A 186 -20.93 -6.92 20.85
N LYS A 187 -20.06 -6.35 20.00
CA LYS A 187 -19.89 -4.90 19.83
C LYS A 187 -19.59 -4.20 21.15
N VAL A 188 -18.67 -4.79 21.90
CA VAL A 188 -18.25 -4.35 23.25
C VAL A 188 -16.76 -4.05 23.25
N ILE A 189 -16.39 -2.89 23.78
CA ILE A 189 -15.02 -2.53 24.14
C ILE A 189 -14.81 -2.91 25.60
N SER A 190 -13.75 -3.66 25.90
CA SER A 190 -13.33 -4.01 27.26
C SER A 190 -12.00 -3.34 27.58
N VAL A 191 -11.87 -2.83 28.79
CA VAL A 191 -10.65 -2.21 29.29
C VAL A 191 -10.16 -3.00 30.50
N SER A 192 -8.86 -3.29 30.52
CA SER A 192 -8.17 -3.91 31.65
C SER A 192 -6.93 -3.11 32.00
N TYR A 193 -6.48 -3.22 33.24
CA TYR A 193 -5.24 -2.62 33.71
C TYR A 193 -4.39 -3.64 34.46
N LYS A 194 -3.10 -3.36 34.59
CA LYS A 194 -2.20 -4.15 35.44
C LYS A 194 -1.29 -3.22 36.23
N TYR A 195 -0.99 -3.59 37.46
CA TYR A 195 0.04 -2.96 38.29
C TYR A 195 0.78 -4.03 39.08
N SER A 196 2.00 -3.73 39.55
CA SER A 196 2.79 -4.61 40.44
C SER A 196 3.12 -6.02 39.92
N GLY A 197 3.37 -6.19 38.61
CA GLY A 197 3.84 -7.47 38.03
C GLY A 197 2.83 -8.63 38.04
N GLY A 198 1.57 -8.36 38.40
CA GLY A 198 0.46 -9.31 38.36
C GLY A 198 -0.19 -9.44 36.97
N GLY A 199 -1.25 -10.26 36.90
CA GLY A 199 -2.07 -10.42 35.69
C GLY A 199 -2.99 -9.23 35.42
N TRP A 200 -3.67 -9.26 34.27
CA TRP A 200 -4.66 -8.25 33.90
C TRP A 200 -5.87 -8.27 34.84
N ILE A 201 -6.27 -7.09 35.30
CA ILE A 201 -7.44 -6.84 36.13
C ILE A 201 -8.51 -6.19 35.24
N PRO A 202 -9.71 -6.78 35.12
CA PRO A 202 -10.81 -6.15 34.39
C PRO A 202 -11.15 -4.78 35.00
N PHE A 203 -11.13 -3.73 34.17
CA PHE A 203 -11.46 -2.38 34.61
C PHE A 203 -12.94 -2.05 34.32
N GLY A 204 -13.44 -2.53 33.18
CA GLY A 204 -14.85 -2.45 32.79
C GLY A 204 -15.04 -2.56 31.28
N SER A 205 -16.28 -2.42 30.83
CA SER A 205 -16.64 -2.56 29.41
C SER A 205 -17.78 -1.65 28.98
N PHE A 206 -17.83 -1.39 27.67
CA PHE A 206 -18.71 -0.43 27.02
C PHE A 206 -19.33 -1.00 25.75
N GLY A 207 -20.65 -1.01 25.65
CA GLY A 207 -21.34 -1.37 24.41
C GLY A 207 -21.37 -0.16 23.47
N VAL A 208 -20.92 -0.35 22.23
CA VAL A 208 -20.86 0.73 21.21
C VAL A 208 -21.99 0.67 20.18
N SER A 209 -22.91 -0.27 20.35
CA SER A 209 -24.06 -0.47 19.45
C SER A 209 -25.38 -0.38 20.20
N LEU A 210 -26.49 -0.34 19.47
CA LEU A 210 -27.85 -0.38 20.05
C LEU A 210 -28.12 -1.62 20.91
N ALA A 211 -27.37 -2.72 20.73
CA ALA A 211 -27.52 -3.93 21.53
C ALA A 211 -26.95 -3.77 22.96
N GLY A 212 -26.09 -2.78 23.19
CA GLY A 212 -25.41 -2.58 24.47
C GLY A 212 -24.41 -3.69 24.80
N GLY A 213 -24.41 -4.17 26.05
CA GLY A 213 -23.54 -5.25 26.53
C GLY A 213 -22.35 -4.81 27.39
N GLY A 214 -22.11 -3.50 27.51
CA GLY A 214 -21.12 -2.93 28.42
C GLY A 214 -21.55 -3.00 29.87
N SER A 215 -20.59 -3.30 30.75
CA SER A 215 -20.77 -3.38 32.21
C SER A 215 -20.78 -2.03 32.91
N ILE A 216 -20.19 -1.00 32.32
CA ILE A 216 -20.15 0.37 32.87
C ILE A 216 -21.20 1.24 32.19
N ALA A 217 -21.14 1.36 30.86
CA ALA A 217 -22.04 2.19 30.08
C ALA A 217 -22.25 1.62 28.68
N ASN A 218 -23.25 2.15 27.99
CA ASN A 218 -23.58 1.78 26.62
C ASN A 218 -23.92 3.06 25.85
N GLY A 219 -23.41 3.19 24.63
CA GLY A 219 -23.65 4.33 23.76
C GLY A 219 -23.53 3.92 22.31
N ASN A 220 -24.51 4.29 21.47
CA ASN A 220 -24.49 3.90 20.07
C ASN A 220 -23.60 4.85 19.26
N TRP A 221 -22.42 4.36 18.85
CA TRP A 221 -21.46 5.10 18.03
C TRP A 221 -21.79 5.07 16.53
N GLN A 222 -22.95 4.52 16.16
CA GLN A 222 -23.47 4.48 14.78
C GLN A 222 -22.53 3.79 13.76
N MET A 223 -21.65 2.92 14.25
CA MET A 223 -20.70 2.20 13.42
C MET A 223 -21.33 1.02 12.68
N SER A 224 -20.77 0.71 11.53
CA SER A 224 -21.07 -0.45 10.68
C SER A 224 -19.78 -1.17 10.30
N ASP A 225 -19.87 -2.32 9.63
CA ASP A 225 -18.70 -3.11 9.26
C ASP A 225 -17.73 -2.39 8.29
N SER A 226 -18.10 -1.25 7.71
CA SER A 226 -17.18 -0.40 6.95
C SER A 226 -16.35 0.57 7.80
N HIS A 227 -16.72 0.75 9.07
CA HIS A 227 -16.12 1.73 9.98
C HIS A 227 -14.98 1.12 10.81
N GLN A 228 -14.17 2.00 11.39
CA GLN A 228 -12.96 1.62 12.11
C GLN A 228 -12.78 2.44 13.40
N PHE A 229 -12.05 1.86 14.33
CA PHE A 229 -11.58 2.51 15.55
C PHE A 229 -10.17 3.06 15.37
N CYS A 230 -9.99 4.31 15.72
CA CYS A 230 -8.73 5.01 15.68
C CYS A 230 -8.15 5.13 17.10
N MET A 231 -6.84 4.93 17.22
CA MET A 231 -6.11 4.95 18.49
C MET A 231 -4.99 5.98 18.49
N LYS A 232 -4.80 6.67 19.60
CA LYS A 232 -3.63 7.51 19.91
C LYS A 232 -3.02 7.06 21.22
N VAL A 233 -1.70 7.15 21.33
CA VAL A 233 -1.04 7.24 22.64
C VAL A 233 -0.92 8.72 22.99
N TYR A 234 -1.09 9.08 24.25
CA TYR A 234 -1.03 10.48 24.65
C TYR A 234 -0.45 10.69 26.03
N GLY A 235 0.08 11.90 26.24
CA GLY A 235 0.29 12.48 27.56
C GLY A 235 -0.53 13.76 27.73
N TYR A 236 -0.97 14.01 28.95
CA TYR A 236 -1.80 15.14 29.35
C TYR A 236 -1.36 15.70 30.70
N SER A 237 -1.50 17.01 30.90
CA SER A 237 -1.34 17.64 32.21
C SER A 237 -2.09 18.96 32.34
N GLU A 238 -2.58 19.26 33.55
CA GLU A 238 -3.18 20.54 33.90
C GLU A 238 -2.36 21.27 34.96
N HIS A 239 -2.14 22.57 34.74
CA HIS A 239 -1.53 23.47 35.72
C HIS A 239 -0.19 22.99 36.30
N MET A 240 0.58 22.16 35.58
CA MET A 240 1.83 21.60 36.09
C MET A 240 2.85 21.31 34.99
N ALA A 241 4.13 21.54 35.31
CA ALA A 241 5.22 21.10 34.46
C ALA A 241 5.44 19.59 34.60
N VAL A 242 5.83 18.94 33.50
CA VAL A 242 6.25 17.54 33.49
C VAL A 242 7.69 17.48 32.97
N GLY A 243 8.62 17.17 33.87
CA GLY A 243 10.03 17.03 33.52
C GLY A 243 10.34 15.72 32.78
N SER A 244 11.46 15.70 32.05
CA SER A 244 11.96 14.49 31.39
C SER A 244 12.11 13.33 32.38
N GLY A 245 11.79 12.12 31.90
CA GLY A 245 11.82 10.87 32.67
C GLY A 245 10.74 10.75 33.77
N LYS A 246 9.81 11.71 33.90
CA LYS A 246 8.76 11.66 34.93
C LYS A 246 7.49 10.95 34.50
N MET A 247 7.15 10.98 33.21
CA MET A 247 5.96 10.34 32.68
C MET A 247 6.21 9.86 31.25
N TYR A 248 5.88 8.60 30.97
CA TYR A 248 6.10 8.00 29.66
C TYR A 248 5.25 6.74 29.43
N GLY A 249 5.12 6.38 28.17
CA GLY A 249 4.65 5.07 27.72
C GLY A 249 5.78 4.25 27.11
N ASP A 250 5.65 2.93 27.15
CA ASP A 250 6.59 1.97 26.58
C ASP A 250 5.87 0.69 26.11
N ASN A 251 6.55 -0.13 25.29
CA ASN A 251 6.08 -1.44 24.82
C ASN A 251 4.64 -1.42 24.29
N PHE A 252 4.35 -0.49 23.38
CA PHE A 252 3.06 -0.46 22.70
C PHE A 252 2.91 -1.71 21.84
N ALA A 253 1.74 -2.35 21.92
CA ALA A 253 1.40 -3.46 21.05
C ALA A 253 -0.09 -3.41 20.69
N ALA A 254 -0.42 -3.68 19.43
CA ALA A 254 -1.77 -3.85 18.95
C ALA A 254 -1.84 -5.08 18.03
N THR A 255 -2.88 -5.89 18.19
CA THR A 255 -3.08 -7.12 17.40
C THR A 255 -4.48 -7.13 16.80
N GLY A 256 -4.63 -7.71 15.61
CA GLY A 256 -5.92 -7.70 14.90
C GLY A 256 -6.29 -6.34 14.28
N VAL A 257 -5.36 -5.39 14.29
CA VAL A 257 -5.53 -4.09 13.64
C VAL A 257 -5.24 -4.19 12.14
N VAL A 258 -5.67 -3.21 11.37
CA VAL A 258 -5.40 -3.14 9.93
C VAL A 258 -4.69 -1.84 9.59
N ALA A 259 -3.73 -1.92 8.66
CA ALA A 259 -3.19 -0.72 8.05
C ALA A 259 -4.30 0.00 7.25
N PRO A 260 -4.30 1.34 7.21
CA PRO A 260 -5.26 2.06 6.39
C PRO A 260 -5.02 1.70 4.93
N VAL A 261 -6.11 1.45 4.20
CA VAL A 261 -6.02 1.23 2.75
C VAL A 261 -5.51 2.52 2.12
N THR A 262 -4.29 2.49 1.60
CA THR A 262 -3.73 3.61 0.84
C THR A 262 -4.12 3.47 -0.62
N THR A 263 -4.12 4.59 -1.35
CA THR A 263 -4.15 4.48 -2.82
C THR A 263 -2.93 3.69 -3.25
N ARG A 264 -3.12 2.61 -4.00
CA ARG A 264 -2.03 1.75 -4.48
C ARG A 264 -2.34 1.16 -5.85
N ILE A 265 -1.45 1.27 -6.81
CA ILE A 265 -1.62 0.66 -8.14
C ILE A 265 -1.30 -0.84 -8.04
N LEU A 266 -2.18 -1.66 -8.60
CA LEU A 266 -2.03 -3.10 -8.71
C LEU A 266 -1.54 -3.52 -10.09
N GLN A 267 -2.02 -2.82 -11.14
CA GLN A 267 -1.61 -3.08 -12.52
C GLN A 267 -1.85 -1.85 -13.40
N PRO A 268 -0.99 -1.55 -14.39
CA PRO A 268 0.39 -2.05 -14.49
C PRO A 268 1.24 -1.50 -13.33
N ASN A 269 2.11 -2.33 -12.74
CA ASN A 269 2.91 -1.96 -11.57
C ASN A 269 4.42 -2.17 -11.77
N GLY A 270 4.86 -2.66 -12.92
CA GLY A 270 6.27 -2.74 -13.28
C GLY A 270 6.64 -3.98 -14.08
N GLY A 271 7.44 -3.78 -15.13
CA GLY A 271 7.99 -4.85 -15.97
C GLY A 271 7.03 -5.45 -17.00
N GLU A 272 5.74 -5.07 -17.00
CA GLU A 272 4.80 -5.56 -18.00
C GLU A 272 5.16 -5.06 -19.41
N SER A 273 4.85 -5.86 -20.43
CA SER A 273 4.81 -5.42 -21.82
C SER A 273 3.36 -5.27 -22.25
N VAL A 274 2.95 -4.03 -22.49
CA VAL A 274 1.58 -3.63 -22.82
C VAL A 274 1.53 -3.33 -24.31
N ALA A 275 0.71 -4.08 -25.05
CA ALA A 275 0.52 -3.85 -26.48
C ALA A 275 0.00 -2.43 -26.76
N ALA A 276 0.71 -1.68 -27.59
CA ALA A 276 0.26 -0.38 -28.08
C ALA A 276 -1.11 -0.51 -28.77
N GLY A 277 -1.99 0.47 -28.60
CA GLY A 277 -3.32 0.43 -29.24
C GLY A 277 -4.32 -0.56 -28.65
N ASN A 278 -3.99 -1.27 -27.55
CA ASN A 278 -4.97 -2.07 -26.82
C ASN A 278 -6.14 -1.17 -26.38
N PRO A 279 -7.40 -1.48 -26.76
CA PRO A 279 -8.54 -0.60 -26.49
C PRO A 279 -8.98 -0.57 -25.03
N ALA A 280 -8.59 -1.57 -24.22
CA ALA A 280 -9.11 -1.79 -22.87
C ALA A 280 -8.09 -2.51 -21.97
N TYR A 281 -6.88 -1.97 -21.83
CA TYR A 281 -5.91 -2.53 -20.89
C TYR A 281 -6.29 -2.11 -19.45
N PRO A 282 -6.46 -3.03 -18.50
CA PRO A 282 -6.94 -2.66 -17.17
C PRO A 282 -5.85 -1.91 -16.38
N ILE A 283 -6.18 -0.71 -15.91
CA ILE A 283 -5.49 -0.07 -14.78
C ILE A 283 -6.29 -0.44 -13.53
N MET A 284 -5.68 -1.11 -12.56
CA MET A 284 -6.32 -1.53 -11.31
C MET A 284 -5.60 -0.92 -10.12
N TRP A 285 -6.36 -0.53 -9.09
CA TRP A 285 -5.81 0.07 -7.88
C TRP A 285 -6.65 -0.22 -6.63
N GLU A 286 -6.04 -0.10 -5.46
CA GLU A 286 -6.71 0.00 -4.16
C GLU A 286 -6.82 1.48 -3.77
N ALA A 287 -7.79 1.82 -2.92
CA ALA A 287 -7.97 3.18 -2.42
C ALA A 287 -8.74 3.20 -1.09
N PRO A 288 -8.50 4.21 -0.22
CA PRO A 288 -9.31 4.40 0.98
C PRO A 288 -10.77 4.67 0.63
N ALA A 289 -11.70 4.29 1.51
CA ALA A 289 -13.14 4.54 1.32
C ALA A 289 -13.48 6.03 1.11
N ALA A 290 -12.69 6.94 1.69
CA ALA A 290 -12.81 8.37 1.50
C ALA A 290 -12.49 8.84 0.05
N ALA A 291 -11.84 8.02 -0.77
CA ALA A 291 -11.56 8.30 -2.17
C ALA A 291 -12.75 7.86 -3.05
N THR A 292 -13.65 8.78 -3.34
CA THR A 292 -14.86 8.50 -4.14
C THR A 292 -14.63 8.66 -5.65
N LYS A 293 -13.57 9.36 -6.06
CA LYS A 293 -13.27 9.62 -7.47
C LYS A 293 -11.77 9.78 -7.74
N PHE A 294 -11.34 9.43 -8.95
CA PHE A 294 -9.92 9.26 -9.29
C PHE A 294 -9.51 9.99 -10.56
N LYS A 295 -8.32 10.58 -10.58
CA LYS A 295 -7.63 11.00 -11.81
C LYS A 295 -6.57 9.98 -12.17
N LEU A 296 -6.59 9.53 -13.42
CA LEU A 296 -5.62 8.58 -13.96
C LEU A 296 -4.69 9.29 -14.94
N LYS A 297 -3.38 9.04 -14.78
CA LYS A 297 -2.34 9.59 -15.63
C LYS A 297 -1.35 8.51 -16.04
N TYR A 298 -0.70 8.70 -17.18
CA TYR A 298 0.43 7.89 -17.60
C TYR A 298 1.58 8.77 -18.08
N SER A 299 2.79 8.23 -18.05
CA SER A 299 4.01 8.82 -18.55
C SER A 299 4.66 7.84 -19.52
N VAL A 300 5.42 8.35 -20.49
CA VAL A 300 6.26 7.57 -21.43
C VAL A 300 7.75 7.91 -21.29
N ASP A 301 8.10 8.69 -20.26
CA ASP A 301 9.41 9.31 -20.04
C ASP A 301 9.83 9.29 -18.56
N ASN A 302 9.55 8.16 -17.90
CA ASN A 302 9.88 7.88 -16.50
C ASN A 302 9.38 8.95 -15.51
N GLY A 303 8.20 9.50 -15.77
CA GLY A 303 7.54 10.46 -14.89
C GLY A 303 7.94 11.92 -15.10
N THR A 304 8.74 12.24 -16.13
CA THR A 304 9.12 13.62 -16.46
C THR A 304 7.90 14.42 -16.93
N THR A 305 7.09 13.84 -17.82
CA THR A 305 5.82 14.40 -18.26
C THR A 305 4.69 13.40 -18.02
N TRP A 306 3.49 13.94 -17.76
CA TRP A 306 2.31 13.13 -17.46
C TRP A 306 1.14 13.55 -18.34
N GLN A 307 0.54 12.57 -19.00
CA GLN A 307 -0.67 12.73 -19.80
C GLN A 307 -1.85 12.13 -19.05
N ALA A 308 -3.04 12.69 -19.24
CA ALA A 308 -4.25 12.10 -18.68
C ALA A 308 -4.59 10.80 -19.43
N VAL A 309 -4.91 9.73 -18.71
CA VAL A 309 -5.50 8.52 -19.29
C VAL A 309 -6.93 8.82 -19.77
N VAL A 310 -7.65 9.62 -19.00
CA VAL A 310 -8.99 10.13 -19.30
C VAL A 310 -9.09 11.57 -18.80
N PRO A 311 -9.77 12.49 -19.53
CA PRO A 311 -9.79 13.91 -19.17
C PRO A 311 -10.44 14.23 -17.81
N GLY A 312 -11.36 13.38 -17.35
CA GLY A 312 -12.18 13.59 -16.15
C GLY A 312 -11.82 12.70 -14.96
N PHE A 313 -12.72 12.67 -13.99
CA PHE A 313 -12.67 11.71 -12.90
C PHE A 313 -13.29 10.38 -13.32
N VAL A 314 -12.77 9.29 -12.77
CA VAL A 314 -13.39 7.96 -12.81
C VAL A 314 -13.82 7.53 -11.41
N THR A 315 -14.71 6.54 -11.34
CA THR A 315 -15.16 5.93 -10.07
C THR A 315 -14.79 4.44 -10.07
N GLY A 316 -14.89 3.80 -8.91
CA GLY A 316 -14.45 2.41 -8.75
C GLY A 316 -12.93 2.29 -8.58
N THR A 317 -12.43 1.06 -8.74
CA THR A 317 -11.02 0.67 -8.49
C THR A 317 -10.34 0.05 -9.71
N SER A 318 -10.97 0.16 -10.88
CA SER A 318 -10.41 -0.27 -12.16
C SER A 318 -10.86 0.64 -13.30
N TYR A 319 -10.04 0.77 -14.34
CA TYR A 319 -10.38 1.49 -15.56
C TYR A 319 -9.76 0.83 -16.79
N ASP A 320 -10.58 0.62 -17.82
CA ASP A 320 -10.13 0.09 -19.11
C ASP A 320 -9.42 1.20 -19.90
N TRP A 321 -8.09 1.18 -19.88
CA TRP A 321 -7.25 2.18 -20.52
C TRP A 321 -7.10 1.89 -22.02
N PRO A 322 -7.55 2.82 -22.91
CA PRO A 322 -7.17 2.79 -24.31
C PRO A 322 -5.69 3.20 -24.45
N VAL A 323 -4.82 2.21 -24.61
CA VAL A 323 -3.37 2.39 -24.65
C VAL A 323 -2.99 3.18 -25.92
N PRO A 324 -2.19 4.26 -25.82
CA PRO A 324 -1.79 5.05 -26.97
C PRO A 324 -0.91 4.25 -27.94
N ILE A 325 -0.77 4.79 -29.16
CA ILE A 325 0.12 4.26 -30.19
C ILE A 325 1.30 5.24 -30.37
N PRO A 326 2.38 5.12 -29.59
CA PRO A 326 3.55 5.97 -29.76
C PRO A 326 4.41 5.53 -30.96
N THR A 327 5.32 6.40 -31.41
CA THR A 327 6.39 6.00 -32.32
C THR A 327 7.50 5.27 -31.55
N ASN A 328 7.72 4.00 -31.91
CA ASN A 328 8.60 3.02 -31.23
C ASN A 328 8.14 2.61 -29.82
N ASN A 329 8.72 1.49 -29.34
CA ASN A 329 8.54 0.99 -27.98
C ASN A 329 8.91 2.06 -26.95
N LYS A 330 8.08 2.21 -25.91
CA LYS A 330 8.33 3.10 -24.77
C LYS A 330 8.58 2.24 -23.53
N LYS A 331 9.85 2.02 -23.20
CA LYS A 331 10.28 1.12 -22.11
C LYS A 331 10.29 1.76 -20.71
N GLN A 332 9.91 3.04 -20.62
CA GLN A 332 9.99 3.85 -19.40
C GLN A 332 8.62 4.44 -19.06
N CYS A 333 7.58 3.63 -19.23
CA CYS A 333 6.21 4.05 -18.95
C CYS A 333 5.87 3.88 -17.48
N LEU A 334 5.09 4.81 -16.95
CA LEU A 334 4.54 4.76 -15.59
C LEU A 334 3.06 5.10 -15.64
N VAL A 335 2.28 4.58 -14.69
CA VAL A 335 0.90 5.01 -14.43
C VAL A 335 0.80 5.65 -13.06
N LYS A 336 -0.16 6.55 -12.88
CA LYS A 336 -0.40 7.28 -11.64
C LYS A 336 -1.89 7.43 -11.40
N VAL A 337 -2.31 7.07 -10.19
CA VAL A 337 -3.69 7.21 -9.70
C VAL A 337 -3.69 8.29 -8.62
N ILE A 338 -4.66 9.19 -8.63
CA ILE A 338 -4.86 10.21 -7.60
C ILE A 338 -6.31 10.15 -7.14
N GLY A 339 -6.54 9.78 -5.88
CA GLY A 339 -7.86 9.70 -5.27
C GLY A 339 -8.29 11.00 -4.59
N PHE A 340 -9.57 11.33 -4.75
CA PHE A 340 -10.22 12.52 -4.20
C PHE A 340 -11.53 12.15 -3.51
N ASN A 341 -11.92 12.91 -2.50
CA ASN A 341 -13.25 12.83 -1.91
C ASN A 341 -14.28 13.66 -2.70
N ASP A 342 -15.54 13.66 -2.25
CA ASP A 342 -16.63 14.38 -2.91
C ASP A 342 -16.39 15.89 -3.00
N SER A 343 -15.75 16.47 -1.99
CA SER A 343 -15.34 17.88 -1.93
C SER A 343 -14.09 18.22 -2.77
N ASN A 344 -13.60 17.32 -3.62
CA ASN A 344 -12.39 17.49 -4.45
C ASN A 344 -11.08 17.63 -3.66
N VAL A 345 -11.04 17.17 -2.40
CA VAL A 345 -9.79 17.13 -1.61
C VAL A 345 -9.04 15.85 -1.96
N LYS A 346 -7.74 15.97 -2.24
CA LYS A 346 -6.86 14.81 -2.48
C LYS A 346 -6.73 14.01 -1.18
N VAL A 347 -7.07 12.73 -1.23
CA VAL A 347 -6.99 11.80 -0.08
C VAL A 347 -5.94 10.71 -0.27
N GLY A 348 -5.47 10.50 -1.50
CA GLY A 348 -4.40 9.54 -1.79
C GLY A 348 -3.85 9.71 -3.19
N ALA A 349 -2.65 9.17 -3.43
CA ALA A 349 -2.10 9.02 -4.76
C ALA A 349 -1.03 7.94 -4.75
N ASP A 350 -0.86 7.30 -5.90
CA ASP A 350 0.20 6.34 -6.10
C ASP A 350 0.71 6.35 -7.54
N THR A 351 1.92 5.83 -7.74
CA THR A 351 2.58 5.65 -9.04
C THR A 351 3.12 4.23 -9.11
N SER A 352 3.02 3.58 -10.27
CA SER A 352 3.51 2.22 -10.47
C SER A 352 4.94 2.05 -9.96
N ASP A 353 5.21 0.95 -9.25
CA ASP A 353 6.45 0.70 -8.50
C ASP A 353 7.69 0.69 -9.40
N ALA A 354 7.56 0.20 -10.63
CA ALA A 354 8.61 0.23 -11.64
C ALA A 354 8.07 0.57 -13.03
N PRO A 355 8.95 0.92 -13.99
CA PRO A 355 8.51 1.15 -15.36
C PRO A 355 7.98 -0.11 -16.04
N PHE A 356 6.97 0.07 -16.89
CA PHE A 356 6.50 -0.93 -17.85
C PHE A 356 6.82 -0.47 -19.28
N THR A 357 6.58 -1.36 -20.25
CA THR A 357 6.77 -1.08 -21.67
C THR A 357 5.44 -0.93 -22.38
N ILE A 358 5.24 0.16 -23.14
CA ILE A 358 4.24 0.17 -24.23
C ILE A 358 4.96 -0.32 -25.49
N GLU A 359 4.58 -1.51 -25.96
CA GLU A 359 5.25 -2.27 -27.03
C GLU A 359 4.48 -2.12 -28.35
N VAL A 360 5.15 -1.50 -29.32
CA VAL A 360 4.68 -1.33 -30.70
C VAL A 360 5.05 -2.53 -31.56
N LEU A 361 6.25 -3.07 -31.35
CA LEU A 361 6.86 -4.12 -32.15
C LEU A 361 7.80 -4.95 -31.29
N LYS A 362 7.78 -6.27 -31.48
CA LYS A 362 8.73 -7.19 -30.87
C LYS A 362 9.36 -8.10 -31.92
N LEU A 363 10.67 -7.99 -32.14
CA LEU A 363 11.44 -8.99 -32.87
C LEU A 363 11.61 -10.21 -31.95
N SER A 364 11.17 -11.39 -32.39
CA SER A 364 11.24 -12.62 -31.59
C SER A 364 12.34 -13.57 -32.04
N TYR A 365 12.83 -13.44 -33.28
CA TYR A 365 13.94 -14.23 -33.79
C TYR A 365 14.57 -13.62 -35.06
N PRO A 366 15.91 -13.69 -35.23
CA PRO A 366 16.90 -14.02 -34.21
C PRO A 366 16.98 -12.93 -33.15
N ASP A 367 17.11 -13.34 -31.89
CA ASP A 367 17.05 -12.43 -30.74
C ASP A 367 18.31 -12.47 -29.85
N GLY A 368 19.20 -13.43 -30.07
CA GLY A 368 20.53 -13.45 -29.49
C GLY A 368 21.06 -14.84 -29.17
N GLY A 369 22.38 -15.00 -29.34
CA GLY A 369 23.10 -16.25 -29.02
C GLY A 369 23.03 -17.32 -30.13
N GLU A 370 22.25 -17.11 -31.19
CA GLU A 370 22.21 -18.03 -32.32
C GLU A 370 23.56 -18.08 -33.05
N ALA A 371 23.79 -19.16 -33.78
CA ALA A 371 24.96 -19.34 -34.62
C ALA A 371 24.51 -19.84 -36.00
N PHE A 372 24.53 -18.94 -36.98
CA PHE A 372 24.18 -19.25 -38.35
C PHE A 372 25.41 -19.58 -39.19
N THR A 373 25.21 -20.29 -40.29
CA THR A 373 26.22 -20.53 -41.31
C THR A 373 25.91 -19.73 -42.57
N SER A 374 26.92 -19.32 -43.33
CA SER A 374 26.72 -18.63 -44.60
C SER A 374 25.81 -19.42 -45.56
N GLY A 375 24.83 -18.74 -46.16
CA GLY A 375 23.83 -19.34 -47.04
C GLY A 375 22.67 -20.02 -46.33
N GLU A 376 22.70 -20.15 -44.99
CA GLU A 376 21.55 -20.62 -44.22
C GLU A 376 20.34 -19.70 -44.42
N GLN A 377 19.13 -20.26 -44.28
CA GLN A 377 17.87 -19.54 -44.47
C GLN A 377 17.00 -19.53 -43.21
N PRO A 378 17.44 -18.91 -42.11
CA PRO A 378 16.58 -18.73 -40.94
C PRO A 378 15.35 -17.88 -41.26
N ILE A 379 14.24 -18.20 -40.59
CA ILE A 379 13.01 -17.40 -40.65
C ILE A 379 13.07 -16.36 -39.54
N ILE A 380 13.22 -15.09 -39.89
CA ILE A 380 13.07 -13.95 -38.98
C ILE A 380 11.60 -13.87 -38.57
N THR A 381 11.29 -13.71 -37.29
CA THR A 381 9.90 -13.59 -36.81
C THR A 381 9.74 -12.38 -35.91
N TRP A 382 8.57 -11.74 -35.97
CA TRP A 382 8.22 -10.59 -35.13
C TRP A 382 6.71 -10.52 -34.86
N ALA A 383 6.31 -9.68 -33.92
CA ALA A 383 4.92 -9.35 -33.63
C ALA A 383 4.72 -7.83 -33.62
N SER A 384 3.78 -7.35 -34.44
CA SER A 384 3.37 -5.94 -34.51
C SER A 384 2.07 -5.75 -33.74
N ASN A 385 2.04 -4.77 -32.81
CA ASN A 385 0.85 -4.47 -32.01
C ASN A 385 0.01 -3.31 -32.60
N ILE A 386 0.39 -2.79 -33.77
CA ILE A 386 -0.19 -1.58 -34.35
C ILE A 386 -0.81 -1.83 -35.72
N PRO A 387 -2.05 -1.35 -35.97
CA PRO A 387 -2.63 -1.34 -37.31
C PRO A 387 -2.75 0.08 -37.92
N PRO A 388 -2.72 0.23 -39.26
CA PRO A 388 -2.13 -0.67 -40.26
C PRO A 388 -0.64 -0.37 -40.50
N VAL A 389 0.14 -1.41 -40.74
CA VAL A 389 1.51 -1.35 -41.26
C VAL A 389 1.47 -1.75 -42.72
N ASP A 390 2.08 -0.96 -43.59
CA ASP A 390 2.08 -1.23 -45.04
C ASP A 390 3.26 -2.12 -45.46
N HIS A 391 4.44 -1.88 -44.91
CA HIS A 391 5.64 -2.68 -45.19
C HIS A 391 6.65 -2.63 -44.05
N VAL A 392 7.57 -3.60 -44.04
CA VAL A 392 8.66 -3.71 -43.07
C VAL A 392 10.00 -3.56 -43.74
N VAL A 393 10.96 -2.92 -43.06
CA VAL A 393 12.36 -2.85 -43.52
C VAL A 393 13.20 -3.69 -42.58
N LEU A 394 13.75 -4.77 -43.13
CA LEU A 394 14.66 -5.68 -42.43
C LEU A 394 16.12 -5.35 -42.76
N SER A 395 16.96 -5.33 -41.74
CA SER A 395 18.40 -5.08 -41.88
C SER A 395 19.19 -5.92 -40.89
N TYR A 396 20.43 -6.25 -41.25
CA TYR A 396 21.37 -6.92 -40.37
C TYR A 396 22.67 -6.11 -40.23
N THR A 397 23.40 -6.36 -39.15
CA THR A 397 24.74 -5.83 -38.92
C THR A 397 25.70 -6.98 -38.66
N LEU A 398 26.97 -6.79 -39.01
CA LEU A 398 28.07 -7.72 -38.70
C LEU A 398 29.05 -7.13 -37.67
N ASN A 399 28.76 -5.92 -37.17
CA ASN A 399 29.68 -5.11 -36.38
C ASN A 399 28.96 -4.36 -35.25
N ASN A 400 28.04 -5.04 -34.56
CA ASN A 400 27.28 -4.53 -33.42
C ASN A 400 26.53 -3.20 -33.68
N GLY A 401 26.01 -3.03 -34.89
CA GLY A 401 25.15 -1.90 -35.25
C GLY A 401 25.88 -0.68 -35.80
N LEU A 402 27.20 -0.74 -36.01
CA LEU A 402 27.95 0.36 -36.64
C LEU A 402 27.58 0.53 -38.12
N ILE A 403 27.35 -0.57 -38.84
CA ILE A 403 26.90 -0.58 -40.23
C ILE A 403 25.73 -1.56 -40.35
N TRP A 404 24.65 -1.10 -40.97
CA TRP A 404 23.45 -1.88 -41.26
C TRP A 404 23.35 -2.13 -42.77
N LYS A 405 23.07 -3.38 -43.13
CA LYS A 405 22.82 -3.82 -44.50
C LYS A 405 21.38 -4.28 -44.61
N LYS A 406 20.68 -3.86 -45.66
CA LYS A 406 19.31 -4.29 -45.92
C LYS A 406 19.28 -5.79 -46.24
N ILE A 407 18.30 -6.51 -45.70
CA ILE A 407 18.11 -7.95 -45.95
C ILE A 407 17.43 -8.19 -47.29
N ASP A 408 16.32 -7.49 -47.56
CA ASP A 408 15.64 -7.53 -48.86
C ASP A 408 15.90 -6.24 -49.63
N THR A 409 16.50 -6.34 -50.81
CA THR A 409 16.82 -5.19 -51.67
C THR A 409 15.84 -5.03 -52.83
N THR A 410 14.87 -5.92 -53.00
CA THR A 410 13.97 -5.98 -54.15
C THR A 410 12.63 -5.28 -53.92
N SER A 411 11.99 -5.55 -52.79
CA SER A 411 10.79 -4.87 -52.30
C SER A 411 10.74 -4.99 -50.78
N ASP A 412 10.18 -4.01 -50.08
CA ASP A 412 9.98 -4.16 -48.64
C ASP A 412 8.85 -5.19 -48.38
N PRO A 413 9.07 -6.22 -47.52
CA PRO A 413 8.04 -7.21 -47.24
C PRO A 413 6.79 -6.60 -46.61
N LEU A 414 5.65 -7.28 -46.77
CA LEU A 414 4.44 -6.97 -45.99
C LEU A 414 4.67 -7.29 -44.51
N ASP A 415 3.85 -6.71 -43.64
CA ASP A 415 3.82 -7.08 -42.23
C ASP A 415 3.00 -8.38 -42.03
N ASP A 416 3.61 -9.52 -42.32
CA ASP A 416 3.03 -10.86 -42.14
C ASP A 416 3.59 -11.62 -40.92
N GLY A 417 4.46 -10.96 -40.14
CA GLY A 417 5.09 -11.49 -38.94
C GLY A 417 6.32 -12.38 -39.19
N SER A 418 6.74 -12.61 -40.43
CA SER A 418 7.90 -13.46 -40.70
C SER A 418 8.63 -13.19 -42.03
N PHE A 419 9.93 -13.46 -42.10
CA PHE A 419 10.69 -13.32 -43.34
C PHE A 419 11.83 -14.34 -43.43
N THR A 420 11.91 -15.07 -44.54
CA THR A 420 13.01 -16.02 -44.77
C THR A 420 14.27 -15.27 -45.21
N TRP A 421 15.28 -15.21 -44.33
CA TRP A 421 16.51 -14.47 -44.58
C TRP A 421 17.61 -15.39 -45.11
N THR A 422 18.13 -15.12 -46.31
CA THR A 422 19.37 -15.78 -46.75
C THR A 422 20.60 -15.11 -46.13
N VAL A 423 21.27 -15.82 -45.23
CA VAL A 423 22.46 -15.34 -44.51
C VAL A 423 23.60 -15.08 -45.50
N PRO A 424 24.27 -13.91 -45.44
CA PRO A 424 25.32 -13.56 -46.39
C PRO A 424 26.51 -14.53 -46.34
N THR A 425 27.17 -14.72 -47.48
CA THR A 425 28.44 -15.45 -47.56
C THR A 425 29.58 -14.63 -46.96
N LEU A 426 30.28 -15.18 -45.96
CA LEU A 426 31.35 -14.52 -45.22
C LEU A 426 32.65 -15.30 -45.33
N GLY A 427 33.78 -14.59 -45.44
CA GLY A 427 35.11 -15.22 -45.44
C GLY A 427 35.69 -15.51 -44.05
N ASN A 428 35.08 -15.00 -42.98
CA ASN A 428 35.52 -15.17 -41.58
C ASN A 428 34.31 -15.08 -40.63
N PRO A 429 34.34 -15.75 -39.46
CA PRO A 429 33.30 -15.65 -38.44
C PRO A 429 33.02 -14.20 -38.00
N LYS A 430 31.74 -13.87 -37.78
CA LYS A 430 31.28 -12.59 -37.23
C LYS A 430 30.43 -12.86 -35.99
N THR A 431 30.95 -12.48 -34.82
CA THR A 431 30.34 -12.76 -33.50
C THR A 431 29.53 -11.60 -32.92
N LYS A 432 29.38 -10.52 -33.69
CA LYS A 432 28.71 -9.28 -33.27
C LYS A 432 27.58 -8.93 -34.23
N CYS A 433 26.80 -9.94 -34.61
CA CYS A 433 25.70 -9.77 -35.55
C CYS A 433 24.40 -9.43 -34.80
N LYS A 434 23.55 -8.61 -35.43
CA LYS A 434 22.18 -8.31 -34.98
C LYS A 434 21.26 -8.16 -36.17
N VAL A 435 19.96 -8.36 -35.96
CA VAL A 435 18.88 -8.03 -36.90
C VAL A 435 18.10 -6.85 -36.35
N LYS A 436 17.59 -6.02 -37.26
CA LYS A 436 16.70 -4.88 -36.98
C LYS A 436 15.52 -4.93 -37.93
N ILE A 437 14.35 -4.62 -37.39
CA ILE A 437 13.11 -4.43 -38.13
C ILE A 437 12.62 -2.99 -37.94
N VAL A 438 12.01 -2.43 -38.98
CA VAL A 438 11.36 -1.12 -38.95
C VAL A 438 10.01 -1.22 -39.66
N LEU A 439 8.91 -0.91 -38.97
CA LEU A 439 7.57 -0.83 -39.53
C LEU A 439 7.37 0.51 -40.24
N LYS A 440 6.77 0.48 -41.44
CA LYS A 440 6.51 1.65 -42.28
C LYS A 440 5.05 1.74 -42.69
N ASN A 441 4.53 2.96 -42.81
CA ASN A 441 3.26 3.22 -43.48
C ASN A 441 3.46 3.45 -44.99
N ALA A 442 2.37 3.65 -45.73
CA ALA A 442 2.34 3.86 -47.18
C ALA A 442 3.11 5.11 -47.62
N ALA A 443 3.25 6.10 -46.72
CA ALA A 443 4.05 7.29 -46.94
C ALA A 443 5.54 7.11 -46.59
N GLY A 444 5.97 5.91 -46.18
CA GLY A 444 7.35 5.58 -45.81
C GLY A 444 7.77 6.08 -44.41
N GLN A 445 6.84 6.57 -43.60
CA GLN A 445 7.11 7.04 -42.24
C GLN A 445 7.31 5.84 -41.30
N THR A 446 8.26 5.96 -40.38
CA THR A 446 8.50 4.92 -39.36
C THR A 446 7.40 4.93 -38.31
N LEU A 447 6.76 3.78 -38.11
CA LEU A 447 5.76 3.55 -37.08
C LEU A 447 6.39 2.95 -35.82
N GLY A 448 7.34 2.04 -36.01
CA GLY A 448 8.09 1.40 -34.92
C GLY A 448 9.36 0.76 -35.44
N SER A 449 10.27 0.45 -34.54
CA SER A 449 11.46 -0.33 -34.84
C SER A 449 11.88 -1.12 -33.62
N ASP A 450 12.50 -2.26 -33.88
CA ASP A 450 13.03 -3.13 -32.86
C ASP A 450 14.28 -3.85 -33.40
N LEU A 451 15.10 -4.39 -32.51
CA LEU A 451 16.33 -5.07 -32.85
C LEU A 451 16.60 -6.20 -31.87
N SER A 452 17.37 -7.20 -32.31
CA SER A 452 17.68 -8.37 -31.48
C SER A 452 18.30 -7.97 -30.13
N ASP A 453 17.77 -8.50 -29.04
CA ASP A 453 18.17 -8.10 -27.68
C ASP A 453 19.67 -8.35 -27.46
N ALA A 454 20.16 -9.52 -27.87
CA ALA A 454 21.56 -9.90 -27.85
C ALA A 454 22.19 -10.00 -29.25
N VAL A 455 23.50 -10.26 -29.27
CA VAL A 455 24.25 -10.53 -30.50
C VAL A 455 24.17 -12.02 -30.84
N PHE A 456 24.22 -12.34 -32.13
CA PHE A 456 24.40 -13.70 -32.64
C PHE A 456 25.65 -13.81 -33.52
N THR A 457 26.01 -15.04 -33.89
CA THR A 457 27.19 -15.35 -34.70
C THR A 457 26.80 -15.80 -36.10
N ILE A 458 27.60 -15.40 -37.11
CA ILE A 458 27.55 -15.99 -38.45
C ILE A 458 28.92 -16.56 -38.78
N ASN A 459 28.97 -17.85 -39.11
CA ASN A 459 30.16 -18.59 -39.51
C ASN A 459 30.25 -18.71 -41.05
N PRO A 460 31.47 -18.84 -41.61
CA PRO A 460 31.70 -19.05 -43.04
C PRO A 460 31.00 -20.26 -43.63
#